data_AF-A0A5U8SVW2-F1
#
_entry.id   AF-A0A5U8SVW2-F1
#
_cell.length_a   1.000
_cell.length_b   1.000
_cell.length_c   1.000
_cell.angle_alpha   90.00
_cell.angle_beta   90.00
_cell.angle_gamma   90.00
#
_symmetry.space_group_name_H-M   'P 1'
#
loop_
_entity.id
_entity.type
_entity.pdbx_description
1 polymer ?
#
loop_
_entity_poly.entity_id
_entity_poly.type
_entity_poly.pdbx_seq_one_letter_code
_entity_poly.pdbx_strand_id
1 'polypeptide(L)'
;SDGSVTHTGDNRTGQGDGDDESLIIKLDMIPAEIDKIVFVVTIHDAQTRRQSFGQVSGAFIRLVNDDTNTEIARYDLTEDASTETAMLFGELYRHGAEWKFRAVGQGYAGGLSSVCAQYGINAS
;
A
#
# COMPACT_ATOMS: atom_id res chain seq x y z
N SER A 1 7.65 0.52 -17.46
CA SER A 1 7.95 1.04 -16.12
C SER A 1 9.10 2.02 -16.25
N ASP A 2 9.01 3.18 -15.62
CA ASP A 2 10.05 4.22 -15.62
C ASP A 2 11.20 3.92 -14.63
N GLY A 3 11.10 2.83 -13.87
CA GLY A 3 12.10 2.37 -12.91
C GLY A 3 12.05 3.10 -11.56
N SER A 4 11.08 3.99 -11.36
CA SER A 4 10.91 4.76 -10.11
C SER A 4 10.40 3.91 -8.94
N VAL A 5 9.73 2.78 -9.21
CA VAL A 5 9.19 1.86 -8.21
C VAL A 5 9.77 0.45 -8.43
N THR A 6 10.33 -0.14 -7.38
CA THR A 6 10.85 -1.51 -7.37
C THR A 6 10.20 -2.31 -6.25
N HIS A 7 9.63 -3.47 -6.58
CA HIS A 7 9.11 -4.44 -5.61
C HIS A 7 10.23 -5.40 -5.17
N THR A 8 10.45 -5.56 -3.87
CA THR A 8 11.60 -6.34 -3.35
C THR A 8 11.34 -7.85 -3.26
N GLY A 9 10.08 -8.28 -3.36
CA GLY A 9 9.69 -9.69 -3.34
C GLY A 9 8.26 -9.87 -2.82
N ASP A 10 7.52 -10.83 -3.38
CA ASP A 10 6.16 -11.21 -2.93
C ASP A 10 6.28 -12.28 -1.84
N ASN A 11 6.09 -11.87 -0.58
CA ASN A 11 6.07 -12.79 0.55
C ASN A 11 4.65 -13.30 0.77
N ARG A 12 4.36 -14.41 0.11
CA ARG A 12 3.02 -15.01 0.07
C ARG A 12 2.57 -15.66 1.39
N THR A 13 3.43 -15.75 2.40
CA THR A 13 3.15 -16.47 3.65
C THR A 13 3.10 -15.57 4.88
N GLY A 14 3.66 -14.35 4.80
CA GLY A 14 3.82 -13.47 5.97
C GLY A 14 4.70 -14.08 7.07
N GLN A 15 5.56 -15.05 6.71
CA GLN A 15 6.51 -15.65 7.67
C GLN A 15 7.81 -14.87 7.64
N GLY A 16 8.20 -14.34 8.80
CA GLY A 16 9.46 -13.63 9.02
C GLY A 16 9.32 -12.59 10.14
N ASP A 17 10.45 -12.11 10.65
CA ASP A 17 10.48 -10.92 11.48
C ASP A 17 10.66 -9.69 10.58
N GLY A 18 9.81 -8.66 10.74
CA GLY A 18 9.94 -7.40 10.01
C GLY A 18 8.86 -7.18 8.95
N ASP A 19 9.21 -6.50 7.86
CA ASP A 19 8.29 -6.24 6.75
C ASP A 19 8.18 -7.47 5.85
N ASP A 20 6.95 -7.94 5.62
CA ASP A 20 6.71 -9.05 4.71
C ASP A 20 7.00 -8.68 3.26
N GLU A 21 6.62 -7.48 2.85
CA GLU A 21 6.86 -6.94 1.51
C GLU A 21 7.38 -5.51 1.59
N SER A 22 8.25 -5.13 0.65
CA SER A 22 8.75 -3.76 0.56
C SER A 22 8.73 -3.23 -0.87
N LEU A 23 8.46 -1.93 -0.97
CA LEU A 23 8.49 -1.16 -2.21
C LEU A 23 9.54 -0.06 -2.06
N ILE A 24 10.56 -0.09 -2.92
CA ILE A 24 11.56 0.98 -3.00
C ILE A 24 11.06 1.99 -4.03
N ILE A 25 10.96 3.26 -3.62
CA ILE A 25 10.47 4.35 -4.45
C ILE A 25 11.53 5.45 -4.54
N LYS A 26 11.99 5.71 -5.76
CA LYS A 26 12.91 6.80 -6.08
C LYS A 26 12.12 8.06 -6.41
N LEU A 27 11.86 8.86 -5.37
CA LEU A 27 10.99 10.04 -5.48
C LEU A 27 11.48 11.11 -6.45
N ASP A 28 12.80 11.18 -6.66
CA ASP A 28 13.50 12.06 -7.59
C ASP A 28 13.34 11.64 -9.06
N MET A 29 13.09 10.34 -9.30
CA MET A 29 12.83 9.79 -10.64
C MET A 29 11.36 9.85 -11.06
N ILE A 30 10.45 10.19 -10.14
CA ILE A 30 9.03 10.27 -10.46
C ILE A 30 8.79 11.47 -11.41
N PRO A 31 8.15 11.26 -12.57
CA PRO A 31 7.82 12.34 -13.50
C PRO A 31 7.04 13.48 -12.82
N ALA A 32 7.25 14.71 -13.29
CA ALA A 32 6.59 15.89 -12.73
C ALA A 32 5.05 15.88 -12.90
N GLU A 33 4.54 15.10 -13.86
CA GLU A 33 3.10 14.90 -14.09
C GLU A 33 2.44 13.96 -13.08
N ILE A 34 3.22 13.25 -12.25
CA ILE A 34 2.69 12.38 -11.20
C ILE A 34 2.67 13.15 -9.88
N ASP A 35 1.45 13.49 -9.44
CA ASP A 35 1.22 14.22 -8.20
C ASP A 35 0.98 13.30 -6.98
N LYS A 36 0.68 12.03 -7.22
CA LYS A 36 0.26 11.09 -6.18
C LYS A 36 0.63 9.65 -6.51
N ILE A 37 1.13 8.93 -5.51
CA ILE A 37 1.29 7.48 -5.49
C ILE A 37 0.39 6.92 -4.39
N VAL A 38 -0.43 5.95 -4.73
CA VAL A 38 -1.37 5.32 -3.80
C VAL A 38 -0.93 3.88 -3.55
N PHE A 39 -0.89 3.50 -2.27
CA PHE A 39 -0.54 2.15 -1.84
C PHE A 39 -1.81 1.38 -1.55
N VAL A 40 -2.05 0.34 -2.33
CA VAL A 40 -3.22 -0.53 -2.20
C VAL A 40 -2.73 -1.93 -1.91
N VAL A 41 -3.29 -2.55 -0.88
CA VAL A 41 -3.01 -3.93 -0.52
C VAL A 41 -4.29 -4.74 -0.67
N THR A 42 -4.16 -5.96 -1.16
CA THR A 42 -5.28 -6.86 -1.43
C THR A 42 -4.95 -8.25 -0.94
N ILE A 43 -5.94 -8.96 -0.42
CA ILE A 43 -5.77 -10.36 -0.05
C ILE A 43 -5.94 -11.22 -1.31
N HIS A 44 -4.89 -11.92 -1.70
CA HIS A 44 -4.92 -12.84 -2.84
C HIS A 44 -5.92 -13.97 -2.61
N ASP A 45 -6.79 -14.22 -3.60
CA ASP A 45 -7.88 -15.21 -3.54
C ASP A 45 -8.81 -15.05 -2.33
N ALA A 46 -8.98 -13.83 -1.80
CA ALA A 46 -9.79 -13.57 -0.60
C ALA A 46 -11.17 -14.24 -0.62
N GLN A 47 -11.86 -14.22 -1.77
CA GLN A 47 -13.18 -14.83 -1.92
C GLN A 47 -13.12 -16.37 -1.80
N THR A 48 -12.18 -17.01 -2.49
CA THR A 48 -11.99 -18.47 -2.45
C THR A 48 -11.53 -18.93 -1.08
N ARG A 49 -10.65 -18.15 -0.43
CA ARG A 49 -10.08 -18.44 0.89
C ARG A 49 -10.97 -17.99 2.04
N ARG A 50 -12.04 -17.22 1.75
CA ARG A 50 -12.91 -16.56 2.74
C ARG A 50 -12.10 -15.76 3.77
N GLN A 51 -11.14 -15.00 3.26
CA GLN A 51 -10.23 -14.15 4.03
C GLN A 51 -10.56 -12.68 3.84
N SER A 52 -10.43 -11.91 4.91
CA SER A 52 -10.64 -10.46 4.98
C SER A 52 -9.57 -9.81 5.86
N PHE A 53 -9.38 -8.49 5.73
CA PHE A 53 -8.42 -7.77 6.55
C PHE A 53 -8.76 -7.80 8.05
N GLY A 54 -10.04 -8.02 8.40
CA GLY A 54 -10.46 -8.29 9.78
C GLY A 54 -9.86 -9.54 10.41
N GLN A 55 -9.33 -10.47 9.60
CA GLN A 55 -8.69 -11.70 10.08
C GLN A 55 -7.16 -11.60 10.09
N VAL A 56 -6.60 -10.47 9.65
CA VAL A 56 -5.16 -10.23 9.61
C VAL A 56 -4.76 -9.43 10.85
N SER A 57 -4.13 -10.10 11.81
CA SER A 57 -3.63 -9.44 13.02
C SER A 57 -2.25 -8.82 12.80
N GLY A 58 -2.03 -7.64 13.37
CA GLY A 58 -0.72 -6.99 13.33
C GLY A 58 -0.30 -6.47 11.96
N ALA A 59 -1.25 -6.28 11.03
CA ALA A 59 -0.95 -5.63 9.77
C ALA A 59 -0.54 -4.17 10.02
N PHE A 60 0.53 -3.72 9.36
CA PHE A 60 0.96 -2.33 9.39
C PHE A 60 1.52 -1.91 8.04
N ILE A 61 1.59 -0.61 7.83
CA ILE A 61 2.41 0.00 6.78
C ILE A 61 3.39 0.96 7.42
N ARG A 62 4.61 0.99 6.89
CA ARG A 62 5.60 1.99 7.28
C ARG A 62 6.29 2.59 6.07
N LEU A 63 6.72 3.84 6.25
CA LEU A 63 7.56 4.57 5.33
C LEU A 63 8.93 4.71 5.98
N VAL A 64 9.97 4.29 5.26
CA VAL A 64 11.35 4.30 5.72
C VAL A 64 12.17 5.13 4.74
N ASN A 65 13.04 5.97 5.27
CA ASN A 65 14.11 6.57 4.47
C ASN A 65 15.17 5.51 4.18
N ASP A 66 15.35 5.13 2.91
CA ASP A 66 16.28 4.07 2.50
C ASP A 66 17.75 4.44 2.78
N ASP A 67 18.12 5.73 2.66
CA ASP A 67 19.49 6.19 2.88
C ASP A 67 19.91 6.14 4.37
N THR A 68 18.99 6.49 5.26
CA THR A 68 19.26 6.58 6.72
C THR A 68 18.67 5.43 7.52
N ASN A 69 17.94 4.52 6.86
CA ASN A 69 17.15 3.45 7.45
C ASN A 69 16.24 3.92 8.61
N THR A 70 15.74 5.16 8.51
CA THR A 70 14.93 5.80 9.55
C THR A 70 13.46 5.64 9.22
N GLU A 71 12.68 5.08 10.14
CA GLU A 71 11.22 5.05 10.01
C GLU A 71 10.67 6.48 10.12
N ILE A 72 10.05 6.95 9.03
CA ILE A 72 9.44 8.27 8.93
C ILE A 72 8.02 8.24 9.47
N ALA A 73 7.28 7.16 9.14
CA ALA A 73 5.91 6.98 9.57
C ALA A 73 5.59 5.50 9.64
N ARG A 74 4.73 5.13 10.58
CA ARG A 74 4.12 3.81 10.69
C ARG A 74 2.64 3.97 11.01
N TYR A 75 1.83 3.13 10.40
CA TYR A 75 0.41 3.06 10.64
C TYR A 75 0.02 1.60 10.83
N ASP A 76 -0.38 1.27 12.05
CA ASP A 76 -0.94 -0.04 12.37
C ASP A 76 -2.41 -0.06 11.97
N LEU A 77 -2.81 -1.10 11.27
CA LEU A 77 -4.17 -1.26 10.78
C LEU A 77 -5.03 -1.76 11.94
N THR A 78 -5.93 -0.90 12.42
CA THR A 78 -6.95 -1.30 13.40
C THR A 78 -8.06 -2.08 12.70
N GLU A 79 -8.73 -2.96 13.44
CA GLU A 79 -9.73 -3.95 12.97
C GLU A 79 -10.99 -3.35 12.29
N ASP A 80 -11.01 -2.05 11.99
CA ASP A 80 -12.16 -1.36 11.39
C ASP A 80 -12.49 -1.85 9.97
N ALA A 81 -11.54 -2.51 9.30
CA ALA A 81 -11.74 -3.16 8.00
C ALA A 81 -12.10 -4.65 8.11
N SER A 82 -13.08 -4.94 8.96
CA SER A 82 -13.41 -6.31 9.37
C SER A 82 -13.87 -7.24 8.24
N THR A 83 -14.34 -6.71 7.10
CA THR A 83 -14.93 -7.51 6.01
C THR A 83 -14.30 -7.27 4.63
N GLU A 84 -13.41 -6.28 4.53
CA GLU A 84 -12.88 -5.79 3.28
C GLU A 84 -11.71 -6.66 2.80
N THR A 85 -11.58 -6.77 1.47
CA THR A 85 -10.60 -7.64 0.80
C THR A 85 -9.53 -6.85 0.04
N ALA A 86 -9.75 -5.54 -0.13
CA ALA A 86 -8.79 -4.57 -0.61
C ALA A 86 -8.81 -3.36 0.30
N MET A 87 -7.66 -2.71 0.44
CA MET A 87 -7.52 -1.53 1.27
C MET A 87 -6.49 -0.56 0.70
N LEU A 88 -6.83 0.72 0.74
CA LEU A 88 -5.90 1.80 0.51
C LEU A 88 -5.20 2.12 1.83
N PHE A 89 -3.93 1.75 1.90
CA PHE A 89 -3.13 1.87 3.11
C PHE A 89 -2.66 3.31 3.32
N GLY A 90 -2.16 3.93 2.27
CA GLY A 90 -1.72 5.31 2.31
C GLY A 90 -1.49 5.91 0.94
N GLU A 91 -1.14 7.18 0.93
CA GLU A 91 -0.77 7.92 -0.27
C GLU A 91 0.47 8.77 -0.01
N LEU A 92 1.39 8.76 -0.96
CA LEU A 92 2.41 9.80 -1.12
C LEU A 92 1.88 10.82 -2.10
N TYR A 93 1.95 12.10 -1.76
CA TYR A 93 1.48 13.17 -2.62
C TYR A 93 2.47 14.34 -2.62
N ARG A 94 2.53 15.05 -3.75
CA ARG A 94 3.30 16.29 -3.86
C ARG A 94 2.60 17.40 -3.08
N HIS A 95 3.39 18.11 -2.27
CA HIS A 95 2.98 19.29 -1.54
C HIS A 95 4.01 20.40 -1.81
N GLY A 96 3.80 21.12 -2.91
CA GLY A 96 4.81 22.05 -3.44
C GLY A 96 5.97 21.27 -4.06
N ALA A 97 7.19 21.56 -3.62
CA ALA A 97 8.40 20.87 -4.09
C ALA A 97 8.71 19.56 -3.33
N GLU A 98 7.94 19.25 -2.29
CA GLU A 98 8.20 18.12 -1.39
C GLU A 98 7.16 17.02 -1.55
N TRP A 99 7.54 15.79 -1.18
CA TRP A 99 6.62 14.67 -1.03
C TRP A 99 6.16 14.57 0.43
N LYS A 100 4.88 14.32 0.64
CA LYS A 100 4.30 14.04 1.94
C LYS A 100 3.59 12.70 1.93
N PHE A 101 3.65 12.01 3.06
CA PHE A 101 2.92 10.77 3.29
C PHE A 101 1.66 11.02 4.10
N ARG A 102 0.58 10.34 3.73
CA ARG A 102 -0.66 10.28 4.49
C ARG A 102 -1.10 8.83 4.61
N ALA A 103 -1.22 8.36 5.84
CA ALA A 103 -1.95 7.12 6.14
C ALA A 103 -3.45 7.35 5.95
N VAL A 104 -4.14 6.39 5.32
CA VAL A 104 -5.57 6.49 5.01
C VAL A 104 -6.37 5.38 5.66
N GLY A 105 -5.97 4.11 5.50
CA GLY A 105 -6.67 2.97 6.12
C GLY A 105 -8.11 2.77 5.62
N GLN A 106 -8.37 3.00 4.33
CA GLN A 106 -9.72 2.87 3.77
C GLN A 106 -9.93 1.50 3.12
N GLY A 107 -10.84 0.71 3.67
CA GLY A 107 -11.25 -0.59 3.12
C GLY A 107 -12.22 -0.46 1.93
N TYR A 108 -12.17 -1.45 1.03
CA TYR A 108 -13.01 -1.54 -0.16
C TYR A 108 -13.67 -2.91 -0.27
N ALA A 109 -15.00 -2.92 -0.18
CA ALA A 109 -15.80 -4.14 -0.27
C ALA A 109 -15.72 -4.82 -1.64
N GLY A 110 -15.65 -4.06 -2.74
CA GLY A 110 -15.55 -4.62 -4.09
C GLY A 110 -14.12 -4.92 -4.56
N GLY A 111 -13.17 -5.08 -3.62
CA GLY A 111 -11.81 -5.52 -3.90
C GLY A 111 -11.01 -4.54 -4.76
N LEU A 112 -9.95 -5.04 -5.40
CA LEU A 112 -9.03 -4.23 -6.22
C LEU A 112 -9.77 -3.46 -7.32
N SER A 113 -10.75 -4.09 -7.96
CA SER A 113 -11.53 -3.49 -9.03
C SER A 113 -12.23 -2.19 -8.61
N SER A 114 -12.74 -2.14 -7.36
CA SER A 114 -13.39 -0.94 -6.83
C SER A 114 -12.39 0.18 -6.53
N VAL A 115 -11.20 -0.18 -6.05
CA VAL A 115 -10.11 0.79 -5.84
C VAL A 115 -9.67 1.36 -7.18
N CYS A 116 -9.41 0.51 -8.17
CA CYS A 116 -8.99 0.94 -9.50
C CYS A 116 -10.06 1.83 -10.16
N ALA A 117 -11.34 1.48 -10.06
CA ALA A 117 -12.44 2.27 -10.59
C ALA A 117 -12.50 3.69 -9.97
N GLN A 118 -12.21 3.84 -8.67
CA GLN A 118 -12.14 5.16 -8.03
C GLN A 118 -11.06 6.06 -8.65
N TYR A 119 -9.97 5.47 -9.14
CA TYR A 119 -8.87 6.18 -9.80
C TYR A 119 -9.00 6.19 -11.34
N GLY A 120 -10.12 5.74 -11.89
CA GLY A 120 -10.34 5.66 -13.34
C GLY A 120 -9.48 4.61 -14.05
N ILE A 121 -8.92 3.64 -13.29
CA ILE A 121 -8.14 2.53 -13.80
C ILE A 121 -9.07 1.35 -14.03
N ASN A 122 -9.04 0.76 -15.22
CA ASN A 122 -9.71 -0.51 -15.48
C ASN A 122 -8.77 -1.66 -15.11
N ALA A 123 -8.97 -2.24 -13.94
CA ALA A 123 -8.36 -3.52 -13.57
C ALA A 123 -9.34 -4.64 -13.95
N SER A 124 -9.13 -5.24 -15.13
CA SER A 124 -9.82 -6.44 -15.61
C SER A 124 -9.11 -7.71 -15.20
#